data_AF-A0A8H4XCN3-F1
#
_entry.id   AF-A0A8H4XCN3-F1
#
_cell.length_a   1.000
_cell.length_b   1.000
_cell.length_c   1.000
_cell.angle_alpha   90.00
_cell.angle_beta   90.00
_cell.angle_gamma   90.00
#
_symmetry.space_group_name_H-M   'P 1'
#
loop_
_entity.id
_entity.type
_entity.pdbx_description
1 polymer ?
#
loop_
_entity_poly.entity_id
_entity_poly.type
_entity_poly.pdbx_seq_one_letter_code
_entity_poly.pdbx_strand_id
1 'polypeptide(L)'
;MKPFTSILCMALASTSLAAPTEDAASLNKLTAREACSDGQCVTYFSQPGCSGKLGNFKPDCTGACFQFSSFSSVRSAGTGIPIAGTACKIYSDANCQNQIFDIADHIPVQCDSFGSAQSMQCFYNC
;
A
#
# COMPACT_ATOMS: atom_id res chain seq x y z
N MET A 1 8.82 -79.57 11.15
CA MET A 1 9.36 -78.82 9.99
C MET A 1 8.23 -78.64 8.97
N LYS A 2 7.74 -77.40 8.83
CA LYS A 2 6.79 -76.96 7.80
C LYS A 2 7.11 -75.49 7.44
N PRO A 3 6.96 -75.07 6.17
CA PRO A 3 7.54 -73.84 5.61
C PRO A 3 6.48 -72.77 5.31
N PHE A 4 6.81 -71.48 5.41
CA PHE A 4 6.00 -70.30 5.01
C PHE A 4 6.85 -69.05 5.37
N THR A 5 6.98 -67.94 4.66
CA THR A 5 6.27 -67.33 3.54
C THR A 5 7.14 -66.18 3.01
N SER A 6 7.13 -66.00 1.69
CA SER A 6 7.59 -64.82 0.95
C SER A 6 6.67 -63.61 1.17
N ILE A 7 7.17 -62.49 1.69
CA ILE A 7 6.54 -61.15 1.78
C ILE A 7 7.71 -60.16 1.90
N LEU A 8 7.82 -59.00 1.27
CA LEU A 8 7.06 -58.24 0.28
C LEU A 8 7.87 -56.95 0.13
N CYS A 9 8.11 -56.48 -1.10
CA CYS A 9 8.71 -55.17 -1.36
C CYS A 9 7.93 -54.06 -0.61
N MET A 10 8.62 -53.26 0.19
CA MET A 10 8.11 -51.96 0.61
C MET A 10 9.09 -50.90 0.11
N ALA A 11 8.82 -50.41 -1.10
CA ALA A 11 9.46 -49.22 -1.62
C ALA A 11 9.01 -48.03 -0.74
N LEU A 12 9.98 -47.41 -0.07
CA LEU A 12 9.77 -46.15 0.65
C LEU A 12 9.53 -45.06 -0.39
N ALA A 13 8.25 -44.70 -0.60
CA ALA A 13 7.88 -43.52 -1.34
C ALA A 13 8.22 -42.29 -0.49
N SER A 14 9.36 -41.66 -0.80
CA SER A 14 9.73 -40.35 -0.26
C SER A 14 8.74 -39.29 -0.75
N THR A 15 7.72 -38.98 0.05
CA THR A 15 6.88 -37.81 -0.18
C THR A 15 7.64 -36.56 0.26
N SER A 16 8.29 -35.89 -0.69
CA SER A 16 8.82 -34.55 -0.45
C SER A 16 7.64 -33.60 -0.29
N LEU A 17 7.36 -33.16 0.94
CA LEU A 17 6.54 -31.97 1.19
C LEU A 17 7.30 -30.77 0.61
N ALA A 18 6.94 -30.36 -0.60
CA ALA A 18 7.31 -29.06 -1.11
C ALA A 18 6.67 -28.01 -0.20
N ALA A 19 7.51 -27.18 0.44
CA ALA A 19 7.04 -26.00 1.15
C ALA A 19 6.26 -25.10 0.18
N PRO A 20 5.13 -24.48 0.59
CA PRO A 20 4.43 -23.53 -0.25
C PRO A 20 5.40 -22.37 -0.55
N THR A 21 5.75 -22.20 -1.82
CA THR A 21 6.38 -20.97 -2.29
C THR A 21 5.32 -19.87 -2.17
N GLU A 22 5.36 -19.12 -1.08
CA GLU A 22 4.52 -17.96 -0.87
C GLU A 22 4.83 -16.95 -1.97
N ASP A 23 3.97 -16.94 -2.98
CA ASP A 23 4.11 -16.13 -4.17
C ASP A 23 4.16 -14.65 -3.76
N ALA A 24 5.25 -13.95 -4.09
CA ALA A 24 5.44 -12.55 -3.73
C ALA A 24 4.28 -11.66 -4.22
N ALA A 25 3.55 -12.07 -5.26
CA ALA A 25 2.34 -11.38 -5.71
C ALA A 25 1.18 -11.49 -4.69
N SER A 26 1.09 -12.60 -3.95
CA SER A 26 0.09 -12.80 -2.90
C SER A 26 0.42 -11.99 -1.64
N LEU A 27 1.71 -11.92 -1.26
CA LEU A 27 2.15 -11.02 -0.19
C LEU A 27 1.91 -9.55 -0.57
N ASN A 28 2.24 -9.16 -1.81
CA ASN A 28 2.00 -7.80 -2.30
C ASN A 28 0.50 -7.44 -2.33
N LYS A 29 -0.38 -8.40 -2.62
CA LYS A 29 -1.84 -8.23 -2.51
C LYS A 29 -2.33 -8.09 -1.07
N LEU A 30 -1.71 -8.78 -0.12
CA LEU A 30 -2.04 -8.66 1.30
C LEU A 30 -1.53 -7.34 1.89
N THR A 31 -0.30 -6.92 1.57
CA THR A 31 0.24 -5.62 1.98
C THR A 31 -0.51 -4.45 1.33
N ALA A 32 -0.96 -4.61 0.08
CA ALA A 32 -1.87 -3.70 -0.58
C ALA A 32 -3.22 -3.57 0.16
N ARG A 33 -3.77 -4.68 0.66
CA ARG A 33 -5.03 -4.66 1.41
C ARG A 33 -4.93 -3.89 2.72
N GLU A 34 -3.73 -3.88 3.31
CA GLU A 34 -3.42 -3.30 4.63
C GLU A 34 -2.70 -1.94 4.56
N ALA A 35 -2.48 -1.38 3.37
CA ALA A 35 -1.55 -0.25 3.21
C ALA A 35 -1.95 1.02 3.99
N CYS A 36 -3.23 1.16 4.33
CA CYS A 36 -3.78 2.20 5.21
C CYS A 36 -4.29 1.64 6.57
N SER A 37 -4.15 0.32 6.83
CA SER A 37 -4.53 -0.31 8.10
C SER A 37 -3.67 0.17 9.28
N ASP A 38 -2.40 0.50 9.05
CA ASP A 38 -1.49 1.12 10.06
C ASP A 38 -1.76 2.62 10.31
N GLY A 39 -2.80 3.19 9.68
CA GLY A 39 -3.14 4.60 9.83
C GLY A 39 -2.22 5.57 9.09
N GLN A 40 -1.45 5.10 8.10
CA GLN A 40 -0.59 5.94 7.26
C GLN A 40 -1.07 5.92 5.80
N CYS A 41 -2.23 6.52 5.57
CA CYS A 41 -2.92 6.47 4.28
C CYS A 41 -2.37 7.49 3.27
N VAL A 42 -1.71 8.54 3.76
CA VAL A 42 -0.98 9.50 2.94
C VAL A 42 0.44 9.61 3.47
N THR A 43 1.43 9.49 2.59
CA THR A 43 2.84 9.80 2.89
C THR A 43 3.32 10.83 1.87
N TYR A 44 4.02 11.87 2.30
CA TYR A 44 4.53 12.91 1.41
C TYR A 44 6.06 13.01 1.50
N PHE A 45 6.66 13.45 0.40
CA PHE A 45 8.08 13.24 0.11
C PHE A 45 8.70 14.49 -0.51
N SER A 46 9.99 14.72 -0.24
CA SER A 46 10.72 15.87 -0.77
C SER A 46 11.17 15.70 -2.22
N GLN A 47 11.15 14.47 -2.76
CA GLN A 47 11.62 14.17 -4.11
C GLN A 47 10.53 13.47 -4.93
N PRO A 48 10.61 13.50 -6.28
CA PRO A 48 9.78 12.65 -7.14
C PRO A 48 9.97 11.15 -6.83
N GLY A 49 9.00 10.33 -7.21
CA GLY A 49 9.07 8.88 -7.04
C GLY A 49 9.02 8.41 -5.60
N CYS A 50 8.37 9.18 -4.71
CA CYS A 50 8.16 8.84 -3.30
C CYS A 50 9.46 8.51 -2.55
N SER A 51 10.47 9.35 -2.77
CA SER A 51 11.79 9.28 -2.12
C SER A 51 12.01 10.47 -1.19
N GLY A 52 12.74 10.28 -0.09
CA GLY A 52 12.94 11.32 0.92
C GLY A 52 11.65 11.62 1.72
N LYS A 53 11.19 10.64 2.50
CA LYS A 53 9.97 10.75 3.32
C LYS A 53 10.04 11.97 4.24
N LEU A 54 9.03 12.84 4.17
CA LEU A 54 8.89 14.00 5.05
C LEU A 54 7.91 13.75 6.18
N GLY A 55 6.83 13.02 5.91
CA GLY A 55 5.82 12.70 6.91
C GLY A 55 4.71 11.83 6.36
N ASN A 56 3.75 11.51 7.22
CA ASN A 56 2.59 10.71 6.88
C ASN A 56 1.42 11.05 7.82
N PHE A 57 0.20 10.81 7.37
CA PHE A 57 -1.01 10.99 8.16
C PHE A 57 -2.16 10.14 7.60
N LYS A 58 -3.22 10.00 8.40
CA LYS A 58 -4.52 9.48 7.96
C LYS A 58 -5.48 10.67 7.80
N PRO A 59 -6.01 10.92 6.60
CA PRO A 59 -7.04 11.94 6.43
C PRO A 59 -8.37 11.47 7.03
N ASP A 60 -9.28 12.44 7.20
CA ASP A 60 -10.68 12.22 7.52
C ASP A 60 -11.56 12.80 6.41
N CYS A 61 -12.89 12.80 6.59
CA CYS A 61 -13.83 13.37 5.62
C CYS A 61 -14.04 14.89 5.77
N THR A 62 -13.29 15.58 6.63
CA THR A 62 -13.47 17.02 6.84
C THR A 62 -12.83 17.85 5.73
N GLY A 63 -11.87 17.26 4.98
CA GLY A 63 -11.13 17.96 3.94
C GLY A 63 -10.22 19.06 4.47
N ALA A 64 -9.65 18.87 5.67
CA ALA A 64 -8.70 19.81 6.24
C ALA A 64 -7.55 20.13 5.27
N CYS A 65 -7.18 21.41 5.19
CA CYS A 65 -6.02 21.86 4.42
C CYS A 65 -4.75 21.65 5.23
N PHE A 66 -3.94 20.67 4.84
CA PHE A 66 -2.66 20.38 5.48
C PHE A 66 -1.57 21.22 4.83
N GLN A 67 -0.83 21.97 5.64
CA GLN A 67 0.19 22.92 5.19
C GLN A 67 1.60 22.38 5.46
N PHE A 68 2.51 22.59 4.52
CA PHE A 68 3.89 22.12 4.57
C PHE A 68 4.84 23.20 4.05
N SER A 69 6.13 23.05 4.34
CA SER A 69 7.16 23.94 3.77
C SER A 69 7.31 23.73 2.26
N SER A 70 7.49 22.47 1.84
CA SER A 70 7.50 22.03 0.44
C SER A 70 7.49 20.50 0.35
N PHE A 71 6.84 19.94 -0.66
CA PHE A 71 6.90 18.51 -1.02
C PHE A 71 6.72 18.32 -2.53
N SER A 72 7.12 17.16 -3.06
CA SER A 72 7.18 16.91 -4.51
C SER A 72 6.49 15.64 -4.99
N SER A 73 6.25 14.70 -4.09
CA SER A 73 5.43 13.54 -4.38
C SER A 73 4.64 13.09 -3.17
N VAL A 74 3.54 12.38 -3.42
CA VAL A 74 2.67 11.78 -2.42
C VAL A 74 2.45 10.32 -2.77
N ARG A 75 2.49 9.48 -1.74
CA ARG A 75 2.00 8.12 -1.78
C ARG A 75 0.66 8.06 -1.08
N SER A 76 -0.41 7.85 -1.82
CA SER A 76 -1.75 7.57 -1.29
C SER A 76 -1.95 6.06 -1.17
N ALA A 77 -2.61 5.63 -0.12
CA ALA A 77 -2.91 4.25 0.17
C ALA A 77 -4.36 4.10 0.64
N GLY A 78 -5.04 3.06 0.15
CA GLY A 78 -6.37 2.65 0.59
C GLY A 78 -6.33 1.29 1.29
N THR A 79 -7.48 0.82 1.75
CA THR A 79 -7.69 -0.55 2.23
C THR A 79 -8.53 -1.34 1.25
N GLY A 80 -8.21 -2.63 1.09
CA GLY A 80 -8.96 -3.51 0.20
C GLY A 80 -10.18 -4.16 0.86
N ILE A 81 -10.20 -4.27 2.20
CA ILE A 81 -11.31 -4.87 2.98
C ILE A 81 -11.41 -4.15 4.35
N PRO A 82 -12.47 -3.37 4.61
CA PRO A 82 -13.43 -2.86 3.62
C PRO A 82 -12.72 -2.03 2.54
N ILE A 83 -13.30 -1.98 1.35
CA ILE A 83 -12.81 -1.14 0.25
C ILE A 83 -12.96 0.32 0.70
N ALA A 84 -11.83 1.00 0.86
CA ALA A 84 -11.78 2.41 1.18
C ALA A 84 -10.54 3.01 0.52
N GLY A 85 -10.74 3.97 -0.37
CA GLY A 85 -9.63 4.65 -1.01
C GLY A 85 -9.23 5.93 -0.27
N THR A 86 -8.10 6.47 -0.70
CA THR A 86 -7.65 7.80 -0.33
C THR A 86 -7.57 8.66 -1.58
N ALA A 87 -8.24 9.82 -1.54
CA ALA A 87 -8.18 10.85 -2.57
C ALA A 87 -7.46 12.09 -2.03
N CYS A 88 -6.72 12.81 -2.87
CA CYS A 88 -6.03 14.03 -2.46
C CYS A 88 -6.03 15.10 -3.56
N LYS A 89 -6.21 16.35 -3.18
CA LYS A 89 -5.95 17.53 -4.00
C LYS A 89 -4.69 18.20 -3.54
N ILE A 90 -3.79 18.52 -4.47
CA ILE A 90 -2.49 19.10 -4.18
C ILE A 90 -2.46 20.55 -4.68
N TYR A 91 -1.88 21.44 -3.88
CA TYR A 91 -1.87 22.87 -4.13
C TYR A 91 -0.45 23.43 -4.06
N SER A 92 -0.20 24.42 -4.91
CA SER A 92 1.10 25.12 -4.96
C SER A 92 1.28 26.16 -3.86
N ASP A 93 0.20 26.65 -3.27
CA ASP A 93 0.22 27.60 -2.14
C ASP A 93 -0.04 26.90 -0.80
N ALA A 94 0.14 27.62 0.30
CA ALA A 94 -0.03 27.08 1.65
C ALA A 94 -1.50 26.99 2.12
N ASN A 95 -2.46 27.57 1.40
CA ASN A 95 -3.84 27.75 1.88
C ASN A 95 -4.88 26.98 1.05
N CYS A 96 -4.45 25.98 0.28
CA CYS A 96 -5.29 25.15 -0.58
C CYS A 96 -6.16 25.95 -1.57
N GLN A 97 -5.60 26.97 -2.23
CA GLN A 97 -6.34 27.83 -3.17
C GLN A 97 -6.00 27.55 -4.65
N ASN A 98 -4.74 27.24 -4.94
CA ASN A 98 -4.22 27.06 -6.29
C ASN A 98 -3.84 25.59 -6.54
N GLN A 99 -4.85 24.79 -6.91
CA GLN A 99 -4.71 23.37 -7.18
C GLN A 99 -3.80 23.14 -8.39
N ILE A 100 -2.87 22.20 -8.26
CA ILE A 100 -1.92 21.82 -9.31
C ILE A 100 -1.99 20.34 -9.69
N PHE A 101 -2.56 19.52 -8.82
CA PHE A 101 -2.67 18.08 -9.06
C PHE A 101 -3.88 17.49 -8.33
N ASP A 102 -4.40 16.40 -8.86
CA ASP A 102 -5.54 15.65 -8.31
C ASP A 102 -5.17 14.16 -8.30
N ILE A 103 -5.29 13.55 -7.13
CA ILE A 103 -5.08 12.13 -6.88
C ILE A 103 -6.48 11.56 -6.67
N ALA A 104 -6.91 10.74 -7.63
CA ALA A 104 -8.20 10.04 -7.58
C ALA A 104 -8.24 9.07 -6.39
N ASP A 105 -9.45 8.59 -6.05
CA ASP A 105 -9.65 7.66 -4.94
C ASP A 105 -8.91 6.33 -5.17
N HIS A 106 -7.70 6.21 -4.59
CA HIS A 106 -6.77 5.14 -4.94
C HIS A 106 -6.84 3.97 -3.97
N ILE A 107 -6.91 2.77 -4.57
CA ILE A 107 -6.82 1.47 -3.91
C ILE A 107 -5.88 0.59 -4.77
N PRO A 108 -4.81 0.00 -4.23
CA PRO A 108 -4.38 0.02 -2.82
C PRO A 108 -3.29 1.05 -2.51
N VAL A 109 -2.32 1.30 -3.40
CA VAL A 109 -1.21 2.23 -3.19
C VAL A 109 -0.80 2.82 -4.53
N GLN A 110 -0.67 4.13 -4.59
CA GLN A 110 -0.08 4.82 -5.74
C GLN A 110 0.91 5.88 -5.27
N CYS A 111 1.95 6.10 -6.07
CA CYS A 111 2.89 7.19 -5.89
C CYS A 111 2.76 8.18 -7.04
N ASP A 112 2.43 9.43 -6.72
CA ASP A 112 2.23 10.50 -7.68
C ASP A 112 3.22 11.64 -7.46
N SER A 113 3.81 12.14 -8.54
CA SER A 113 4.81 13.23 -8.52
C SER A 113 4.30 14.43 -9.33
N PHE A 114 4.42 15.64 -8.78
CA PHE A 114 3.72 16.84 -9.31
C PHE A 114 4.51 18.15 -9.19
N GLY A 115 5.84 18.09 -9.07
CA GLY A 115 6.69 19.29 -8.99
C GLY A 115 6.91 19.74 -7.54
N SER A 116 6.55 20.97 -7.18
CA SER A 116 6.64 21.48 -5.80
C SER A 116 5.28 21.98 -5.33
N ALA A 117 4.86 21.51 -4.16
CA ALA A 117 3.59 21.81 -3.53
C ALA A 117 3.81 22.28 -2.08
N GLN A 118 2.85 23.05 -1.55
CA GLN A 118 2.91 23.60 -0.20
C GLN A 118 1.71 23.22 0.66
N SER A 119 0.61 22.76 0.07
CA SER A 119 -0.51 22.22 0.84
C SER A 119 -1.25 21.10 0.09
N MET A 120 -2.01 20.30 0.83
CA MET A 120 -2.90 19.30 0.27
C MET A 120 -4.18 19.15 1.10
N GLN A 121 -5.28 18.79 0.45
CA GLN A 121 -6.50 18.30 1.09
C GLN A 121 -6.66 16.84 0.72
N CYS A 122 -6.76 15.97 1.72
CA CYS A 122 -6.94 14.55 1.49
C CYS A 122 -8.18 14.03 2.21
N PHE A 123 -8.79 13.00 1.64
CA PHE A 123 -10.01 12.35 2.09
C PHE A 123 -9.76 10.85 2.13
N TYR A 124 -10.25 10.18 3.16
CA TYR A 124 -10.17 8.73 3.28
C TYR A 124 -11.54 8.16 3.62
N ASN A 125 -12.01 7.21 2.80
CA ASN A 125 -13.31 6.57 2.95
C ASN A 125 -14.48 7.57 2.97
N CYS A 126 -14.43 8.49 2.02
CA CYS A 126 -15.44 9.50 1.72
C CYS A 126 -15.71 9.39 0.21
#